data_AF-A0A7M7MX41-F1
#
_entry.id   AF-A0A7M7MX41-F1
#
_cell.length_a   1.000
_cell.length_b   1.000
_cell.length_c   1.000
_cell.angle_alpha   90.00
_cell.angle_beta   90.00
_cell.angle_gamma   90.00
#
_symmetry.space_group_name_H-M   'P 1'
#
loop_
_entity.id
_entity.type
_entity.pdbx_description
1 polymer ?
#
loop_
_entity_poly.entity_id
_entity_poly.type
_entity_poly.pdbx_seq_one_letter_code
_entity_poly.pdbx_strand_id
1 'polypeptide(L)'
;MASAAALDEDYERSLVDELRDVVVKCRWQCLGHKQEFQEKTCTRIFSIDGEDVVLVYLPPDRFYAMDVTCPHAGGPLDMGDIEEIGGHTCLVCPWHDYNFRLDNGESTSGLQQAVHAVIVVDELVYINCRAELITSAETSNSLKDSQPPATDIGSSIKDSQPPAMQDDEAVQVGETHFDGASLCEVAVRILNESSAKEKVIFTRETHQRWKGGDIIDIGSCKPPPMPCRDKSLNILQPGKIKRGKGGTLASRIAVLHSLANIEQWAIDLAWDIIARFSDVVLGDGSKLPQEFFTDFIQVADDEAKHFSLLERRLESLGSNFGALPVHNGLWQSAEETNDSLLGRLAVVHMVHEARGLDVHPKTQERFRRQSDAESVEVLDTIYKDEITHVAAGLKWFTYVCRHNSPPIDCIPKFHELVRAHFRGHLKPPFNEVGRETAGMSKEWYLPLVKS
;
A
#
# COMPACT_ATOMS: atom_id res chain seq x y z
N MET A 1 44.76 -43.78 33.93
CA MET A 1 43.56 -42.95 34.17
C MET A 1 43.47 -41.88 33.07
N ALA A 2 43.18 -42.31 31.85
CA ALA A 2 42.88 -41.41 30.73
C ALA A 2 41.54 -41.92 30.18
N SER A 3 40.40 -41.53 30.77
CA SER A 3 39.13 -42.22 30.49
C SER A 3 37.83 -41.54 30.98
N ALA A 4 37.75 -40.22 31.13
CA ALA A 4 36.44 -39.60 31.42
C ALA A 4 36.30 -38.21 30.80
N ALA A 5 37.23 -37.30 31.11
CA ALA A 5 37.14 -35.91 30.66
C ALA A 5 37.21 -35.72 29.13
N ALA A 6 38.02 -36.53 28.43
CA ALA A 6 38.16 -36.42 26.97
C ALA A 6 36.98 -37.02 26.18
N LEU A 7 36.21 -37.93 26.79
CA LEU A 7 34.99 -38.48 26.18
C LEU A 7 33.79 -37.52 26.35
N ASP A 8 33.84 -36.66 27.38
CA ASP A 8 32.81 -35.65 27.69
C ASP A 8 32.92 -34.44 26.76
N GLU A 9 34.14 -33.93 26.50
CA GLU A 9 34.37 -32.80 25.59
C GLU A 9 34.05 -33.12 24.12
N ASP A 10 34.36 -34.34 23.66
CA ASP A 10 34.01 -34.78 22.30
C ASP A 10 32.50 -35.03 22.14
N TYR A 11 31.82 -35.48 23.21
CA TYR A 11 30.37 -35.63 23.23
C TYR A 11 29.65 -34.28 23.23
N GLU A 12 30.11 -33.32 24.05
CA GLU A 12 29.59 -31.95 24.05
C GLU A 12 29.81 -31.24 22.70
N ARG A 13 30.97 -31.39 22.06
CA ARG A 13 31.20 -30.85 20.70
C ARG A 13 30.30 -31.50 19.66
N SER A 14 30.15 -32.82 19.70
CA SER A 14 29.26 -33.55 18.80
C SER A 14 27.81 -33.13 18.97
N LEU A 15 27.37 -32.89 20.22
CA LEU A 15 26.02 -32.41 20.52
C LEU A 15 25.81 -30.97 20.05
N VAL A 16 26.79 -30.09 20.24
CA VAL A 16 26.76 -28.71 19.76
C VAL A 16 26.75 -28.64 18.23
N ASP A 17 27.50 -29.50 17.55
CA ASP A 17 27.52 -29.58 16.08
C ASP A 17 26.22 -30.20 15.53
N GLU A 18 25.66 -31.23 16.16
CA GLU A 18 24.34 -31.78 15.81
C GLU A 18 23.21 -30.78 16.08
N LEU A 19 23.26 -30.05 17.19
CA LEU A 19 22.32 -28.97 17.50
C LEU A 19 22.48 -27.79 16.52
N ARG A 20 23.71 -27.46 16.09
CA ARG A 20 23.96 -26.48 15.03
C ARG A 20 23.30 -26.91 13.72
N ASP A 21 23.45 -28.17 13.34
CA ASP A 21 22.85 -28.72 12.13
C ASP A 21 21.31 -28.72 12.21
N VAL A 22 20.74 -28.92 13.40
CA VAL A 22 19.29 -28.78 13.64
C VAL A 22 18.87 -27.30 13.61
N VAL A 23 19.61 -26.39 14.22
CA VAL A 23 19.37 -24.93 14.20
C VAL A 23 19.41 -24.37 12.77
N VAL A 24 20.39 -24.82 11.96
CA VAL A 24 20.52 -24.47 10.53
C VAL A 24 19.40 -25.10 9.69
N LYS A 25 19.10 -26.40 9.89
CA LYS A 25 17.98 -27.06 9.19
C LYS A 25 16.62 -26.49 9.57
N CYS A 26 16.49 -25.94 10.77
CA CYS A 26 15.27 -25.33 11.29
C CYS A 26 15.22 -23.80 11.14
N ARG A 27 16.19 -23.15 10.48
CA ARG A 27 16.20 -21.69 10.19
C ARG A 27 16.10 -20.78 11.43
N TRP A 28 16.68 -21.21 12.55
CA TRP A 28 16.78 -20.36 13.75
C TRP A 28 17.95 -19.37 13.60
N GLN A 29 17.68 -18.09 13.80
CA GLN A 29 18.64 -16.99 13.64
C GLN A 29 18.76 -16.20 14.95
N CYS A 30 19.99 -15.89 15.37
CA CYS A 30 20.26 -15.15 16.61
C CYS A 30 20.17 -13.64 16.37
N LEU A 31 19.29 -12.94 17.08
CA LEU A 31 19.07 -11.50 16.92
C LEU A 31 19.97 -10.65 17.81
N GLY A 32 20.42 -11.19 18.94
CA GLY A 32 21.25 -10.47 19.92
C GLY A 32 20.85 -10.75 21.35
N HIS A 33 21.45 -10.02 22.29
CA HIS A 33 21.16 -10.17 23.72
C HIS A 33 19.82 -9.53 24.07
N LYS A 34 19.00 -10.15 24.92
CA LYS A 34 17.65 -9.66 25.26
C LYS A 34 17.63 -8.23 25.83
N GLN A 35 18.74 -7.81 26.43
CA GLN A 35 18.96 -6.46 26.99
C GLN A 35 19.09 -5.35 25.92
N GLU A 36 19.31 -5.72 24.66
CA GLU A 36 19.38 -4.77 23.54
C GLU A 36 18.00 -4.31 23.08
N PHE A 37 16.93 -5.03 23.46
CA PHE A 37 15.56 -4.74 23.05
C PHE A 37 14.79 -3.99 24.13
N GLN A 38 14.05 -2.95 23.72
CA GLN A 38 13.28 -2.11 24.63
C GLN A 38 11.87 -2.68 24.84
N GLU A 39 11.41 -2.69 26.09
CA GLU A 39 10.05 -3.15 26.45
C GLU A 39 8.97 -2.36 25.70
N LYS A 40 7.93 -3.07 25.24
CA LYS A 40 6.73 -2.52 24.57
C LYS A 40 7.07 -1.62 23.39
N THR A 41 8.17 -1.92 22.71
CA THR A 41 8.54 -1.28 21.45
C THR A 41 8.54 -2.30 20.34
N CYS A 42 8.17 -1.84 19.15
CA CYS A 42 8.31 -2.58 17.91
C CYS A 42 9.73 -2.35 17.38
N THR A 43 10.54 -3.41 17.32
CA THR A 43 11.89 -3.36 16.76
C THR A 43 11.88 -4.01 15.39
N ARG A 44 12.17 -3.24 14.33
CA ARG A 44 12.32 -3.79 12.99
C ARG A 44 13.63 -4.55 12.85
N ILE A 45 13.55 -5.77 12.36
CA ILE A 45 14.68 -6.61 11.99
C ILE A 45 14.68 -6.75 10.46
N PHE A 46 15.72 -6.24 9.83
CA PHE A 46 15.84 -6.21 8.38
C PHE A 46 16.22 -7.59 7.83
N SER A 47 15.68 -7.93 6.66
CA SER A 47 16.06 -9.09 5.87
C SER A 47 16.79 -8.70 4.59
N ILE A 48 17.63 -9.61 4.10
CA ILE A 48 18.33 -9.49 2.81
C ILE A 48 17.34 -9.56 1.62
N ASP A 49 16.24 -10.29 1.75
CA ASP A 49 15.24 -10.49 0.69
C ASP A 49 14.05 -9.52 0.75
N GLY A 50 14.03 -8.62 1.75
CA GLY A 50 12.99 -7.62 1.98
C GLY A 50 11.77 -8.12 2.75
N GLU A 51 11.77 -9.38 3.24
CA GLU A 51 10.74 -9.92 4.14
C GLU A 51 11.08 -9.58 5.61
N ASP A 52 11.13 -8.28 5.92
CA ASP A 52 11.48 -7.77 7.24
C ASP A 52 10.48 -8.23 8.33
N VAL A 53 10.98 -8.36 9.55
CA VAL A 53 10.21 -8.83 10.71
C VAL A 53 10.14 -7.74 11.77
N VAL A 54 8.97 -7.58 12.41
CA VAL A 54 8.83 -6.78 13.62
C VAL A 54 8.96 -7.70 14.84
N LEU A 55 9.87 -7.35 15.75
CA LEU A 55 10.08 -8.00 17.04
C LEU A 55 9.49 -7.13 18.16
N VAL A 56 8.67 -7.72 19.02
CA VAL A 56 8.04 -7.06 20.17
C VAL A 56 8.47 -7.76 21.47
N TYR A 57 8.97 -6.99 22.43
CA TYR A 57 9.33 -7.49 23.76
C TYR A 57 8.31 -7.07 24.83
N LEU A 58 7.69 -8.07 25.48
CA LEU A 58 6.79 -7.89 26.63
C LEU A 58 7.35 -8.61 27.88
N PRO A 59 7.56 -7.91 29.01
CA PRO A 59 8.04 -8.54 30.22
C PRO A 59 7.02 -9.48 30.90
N PRO A 60 7.51 -10.47 31.68
CA PRO A 60 8.91 -10.88 31.77
C PRO A 60 9.29 -11.84 30.62
N ASP A 61 10.38 -11.52 29.90
CA ASP A 61 11.03 -12.40 28.89
C ASP A 61 10.13 -12.99 27.79
N ARG A 62 9.05 -12.31 27.36
CA ARG A 62 8.21 -12.76 26.23
C ARG A 62 8.53 -11.95 24.98
N PHE A 63 8.99 -12.62 23.94
CA PHE A 63 9.21 -12.01 22.63
C PHE A 63 8.21 -12.56 21.62
N TYR A 64 7.73 -11.67 20.76
CA TYR A 64 6.83 -12.00 19.66
C TYR A 64 7.42 -11.46 18.38
N ALA A 65 7.22 -12.17 17.28
CA ALA A 65 7.67 -11.74 15.98
C ALA A 65 6.61 -12.01 14.92
N MET A 66 6.45 -11.08 13.99
CA MET A 66 5.58 -11.22 12.84
C MET A 66 6.15 -10.45 11.65
N ASP A 67 5.65 -10.71 10.44
CA ASP A 67 6.03 -9.92 9.27
C ASP A 67 5.74 -8.45 9.52
N VAL A 68 6.66 -7.57 9.10
CA VAL A 68 6.44 -6.12 9.14
C VAL A 68 5.23 -5.73 8.30
N THR A 69 5.06 -6.39 7.16
CA THR A 69 4.07 -6.02 6.16
C THR A 69 2.70 -6.52 6.60
N CYS A 70 1.81 -5.61 6.93
CA CYS A 70 0.43 -5.92 7.31
C CYS A 70 -0.29 -6.65 6.16
N PRO A 71 -0.98 -7.77 6.42
CA PRO A 71 -1.61 -8.58 5.38
C PRO A 71 -2.81 -7.91 4.72
N HIS A 72 -3.33 -6.82 5.31
CA HIS A 72 -4.40 -6.01 4.72
C HIS A 72 -3.94 -5.31 3.43
N ALA A 73 -3.03 -4.35 3.55
CA ALA A 73 -2.62 -3.46 2.46
C ALA A 73 -1.14 -3.06 2.58
N GLY A 74 -0.32 -3.91 3.22
CA GLY A 74 1.12 -3.76 3.29
C GLY A 74 1.65 -2.75 4.32
N GLY A 75 0.83 -2.29 5.26
CA GLY A 75 1.24 -1.30 6.25
C GLY A 75 2.39 -1.76 7.18
N PRO A 76 3.28 -0.85 7.62
CA PRO A 76 4.46 -1.14 8.43
C PRO A 76 4.07 -1.37 9.88
N LEU A 77 3.90 -2.63 10.27
CA LEU A 77 3.54 -3.01 11.63
C LEU A 77 4.62 -2.63 12.66
N ASP A 78 5.88 -2.44 12.24
CA ASP A 78 6.94 -1.92 13.10
C ASP A 78 6.70 -0.48 13.59
N MET A 79 5.82 0.25 12.92
CA MET A 79 5.39 1.59 13.33
C MET A 79 4.03 1.59 14.04
N GLY A 80 3.47 0.41 14.29
CA GLY A 80 2.17 0.22 14.94
C GLY A 80 2.23 0.32 16.46
N ASP A 81 1.08 0.62 17.06
CA ASP A 81 0.90 0.64 18.50
C ASP A 81 0.57 -0.75 19.06
N ILE A 82 1.00 -1.02 20.29
CA ILE A 82 0.69 -2.27 21.00
C ILE A 82 -0.46 -2.00 21.96
N GLU A 83 -1.60 -2.64 21.73
CA GLU A 83 -2.85 -2.41 22.46
C GLU A 83 -3.44 -3.70 23.04
N GLU A 84 -4.26 -3.56 24.08
CA GLU A 84 -5.04 -4.67 24.65
C GLU A 84 -6.46 -4.67 24.08
N ILE A 85 -6.76 -5.60 23.17
CA ILE A 85 -8.03 -5.68 22.44
C ILE A 85 -8.65 -7.05 22.68
N GLY A 86 -9.88 -7.09 23.20
CA GLY A 86 -10.59 -8.34 23.45
C GLY A 86 -9.91 -9.27 24.46
N GLY A 87 -9.08 -8.74 25.36
CA GLY A 87 -8.32 -9.53 26.34
C GLY A 87 -7.03 -10.13 25.78
N HIS A 88 -6.58 -9.66 24.62
CA HIS A 88 -5.38 -10.10 23.95
C HIS A 88 -4.51 -8.90 23.58
N THR A 89 -3.19 -9.06 23.75
CA THR A 89 -2.22 -8.06 23.31
C THR A 89 -2.07 -8.14 21.79
N CYS A 90 -2.34 -7.03 21.12
CA CYS A 90 -2.34 -6.92 19.68
C CYS A 90 -1.38 -5.82 19.21
N LEU A 91 -0.77 -6.03 18.06
CA LEU A 91 -0.11 -4.99 17.28
C LEU A 91 -1.12 -4.38 16.32
N VAL A 92 -1.32 -3.08 16.39
CA VAL A 92 -2.30 -2.34 15.59
C VAL A 92 -1.58 -1.69 14.42
N CYS A 93 -2.02 -2.02 13.20
CA CYS A 93 -1.46 -1.44 12.00
C CYS A 93 -1.70 0.08 11.97
N PRO A 94 -0.65 0.90 11.84
CA PRO A 94 -0.77 2.36 11.94
C PRO A 94 -1.49 3.00 10.74
N TRP A 95 -1.75 2.23 9.68
CA TRP A 95 -2.42 2.73 8.47
C TRP A 95 -3.94 2.58 8.52
N HIS A 96 -4.45 1.51 9.14
CA HIS A 96 -5.83 1.09 8.97
C HIS A 96 -6.46 0.50 10.24
N ASP A 97 -5.77 0.59 11.38
CA ASP A 97 -6.21 0.13 12.70
C ASP A 97 -6.58 -1.35 12.80
N TYR A 98 -6.17 -2.18 11.82
CA TYR A 98 -6.28 -3.63 11.93
C TYR A 98 -5.35 -4.13 13.03
N ASN A 99 -5.93 -4.78 14.02
CA ASN A 99 -5.24 -5.41 15.13
C ASN A 99 -4.83 -6.84 14.77
N PHE A 100 -3.61 -7.23 15.12
CA PHE A 100 -3.11 -8.59 14.98
C PHE A 100 -2.59 -9.04 16.32
N ARG A 101 -3.14 -10.13 16.84
CA ARG A 101 -2.68 -10.68 18.10
C ARG A 101 -1.20 -11.09 18.01
N LEU A 102 -0.43 -10.74 19.03
CA LEU A 102 1.00 -11.02 19.02
C LEU A 102 1.33 -12.53 19.06
N ASP A 103 0.45 -13.34 19.65
CA ASP A 103 0.70 -14.77 19.87
C ASP A 103 0.42 -15.66 18.65
N ASN A 104 -0.60 -15.33 17.85
CA ASN A 104 -1.02 -16.16 16.73
C ASN A 104 -1.30 -15.38 15.44
N GLY A 105 -1.21 -14.05 15.43
CA GLY A 105 -1.43 -13.20 14.26
C GLY A 105 -2.89 -13.04 13.84
N GLU A 106 -3.86 -13.61 14.55
CA GLU A 106 -5.28 -13.46 14.21
C GLU A 106 -5.75 -12.02 14.43
N SER A 107 -6.58 -11.52 13.52
CA SER A 107 -7.24 -10.23 13.63
C SER A 107 -8.73 -10.39 13.91
N THR A 108 -9.30 -9.46 14.69
CA THR A 108 -10.76 -9.35 14.84
C THR A 108 -11.50 -9.09 13.52
N SER A 109 -10.78 -8.63 12.49
CA SER A 109 -11.29 -8.44 11.13
C SER A 109 -11.35 -9.71 10.28
N GLY A 110 -10.85 -10.84 10.79
CA GLY A 110 -10.72 -12.10 10.04
C GLY A 110 -9.42 -12.21 9.22
N LEU A 111 -8.58 -11.16 9.19
CA LEU A 111 -7.23 -11.23 8.62
C LEU A 111 -6.30 -12.08 9.48
N GLN A 112 -5.29 -12.67 8.84
CA GLN A 112 -4.28 -13.49 9.49
C GLN A 112 -2.89 -12.94 9.16
N GLN A 113 -2.12 -12.57 10.18
CA GLN A 113 -0.72 -12.19 10.04
C GLN A 113 0.19 -13.40 10.26
N ALA A 114 1.28 -13.48 9.50
CA ALA A 114 2.31 -14.49 9.71
C ALA A 114 3.12 -14.17 10.97
N VAL A 115 3.12 -15.11 11.93
CA VAL A 115 3.92 -15.04 13.15
C VAL A 115 5.09 -16.00 13.08
N HIS A 116 6.21 -15.60 13.68
CA HIS A 116 7.45 -16.36 13.73
C HIS A 116 7.73 -16.81 15.15
N ALA A 117 8.21 -18.05 15.31
CA ALA A 117 8.52 -18.55 16.64
C ALA A 117 9.76 -17.83 17.20
N VAL A 118 9.69 -17.36 18.44
CA VAL A 118 10.81 -16.71 19.14
C VAL A 118 11.11 -17.46 20.43
N ILE A 119 12.38 -17.73 20.69
CA ILE A 119 12.85 -18.35 21.93
C ILE A 119 14.00 -17.53 22.51
N VAL A 120 14.15 -17.58 23.83
CA VAL A 120 15.30 -17.01 24.54
C VAL A 120 16.09 -18.16 25.15
N VAL A 121 17.38 -18.24 24.82
CA VAL A 121 18.32 -19.25 25.34
C VAL A 121 19.58 -18.54 25.80
N ASP A 122 19.97 -18.72 27.06
CA ASP A 122 21.15 -18.08 27.66
C ASP A 122 21.20 -16.56 27.39
N GLU A 123 20.08 -15.88 27.64
CA GLU A 123 19.90 -14.43 27.43
C GLU A 123 19.94 -13.94 25.97
N LEU A 124 20.10 -14.85 25.00
CA LEU A 124 20.07 -14.55 23.56
C LEU A 124 18.69 -14.81 22.96
N VAL A 125 18.21 -13.90 22.11
CA VAL A 125 16.93 -14.00 21.41
C VAL A 125 17.14 -14.67 20.06
N TYR A 126 16.40 -15.74 19.79
CA TYR A 126 16.42 -16.47 18.52
C TYR A 126 15.04 -16.45 17.88
N ILE A 127 15.01 -16.25 16.57
CA ILE A 127 13.78 -16.28 15.75
C ILE A 127 13.84 -17.40 14.72
N ASN A 128 12.71 -18.07 14.51
CA ASN A 128 12.49 -19.04 13.44
C ASN A 128 11.68 -18.37 12.33
N CYS A 129 12.34 -17.96 11.26
CA CYS A 129 11.68 -17.38 10.10
C CYS A 129 12.34 -17.88 8.81
N ARG A 130 11.62 -17.72 7.69
CA ARG A 130 12.12 -18.18 6.38
C ARG A 130 13.13 -17.22 5.76
N ALA A 131 12.98 -15.93 6.03
CA ALA A 131 13.79 -14.83 5.53
C ALA A 131 15.19 -14.83 6.15
N GLU A 132 16.21 -14.39 5.41
CA GLU A 132 17.58 -14.28 5.92
C GLU A 132 17.77 -12.90 6.56
N LEU A 133 17.93 -12.84 7.88
CA LEU A 133 17.92 -11.59 8.66
C LEU A 133 19.33 -11.01 8.81
N ILE A 134 19.43 -9.69 8.74
CA ILE A 134 20.66 -8.94 8.97
C ILE A 134 20.88 -8.85 10.49
N THR A 135 21.84 -9.61 11.00
CA THR A 135 22.13 -9.67 12.45
C THR A 135 23.38 -8.85 12.79
N SER A 136 23.45 -8.38 14.03
CA SER A 136 24.53 -7.52 14.55
C SER A 136 25.94 -8.13 14.43
N ALA A 137 26.06 -9.45 14.22
CA ALA A 137 27.32 -10.14 13.97
C ALA A 137 27.97 -9.77 12.61
N GLU A 138 27.20 -9.33 11.62
CA GLU A 138 27.68 -9.10 10.25
C GLU A 138 27.90 -7.62 9.89
N THR A 139 27.38 -6.70 10.71
CA THR A 139 27.46 -5.24 10.49
C THR A 139 28.79 -4.58 10.89
N SER A 140 29.84 -5.33 11.24
CA SER A 140 31.11 -4.72 11.67
C SER A 140 32.01 -4.15 10.55
N ASN A 141 31.63 -4.26 9.27
CA ASN A 141 32.55 -3.91 8.16
C ASN A 141 32.08 -2.94 7.07
N SER A 142 30.94 -2.26 7.19
CA SER A 142 30.65 -1.10 6.33
C SER A 142 29.50 -0.28 6.91
N LEU A 143 29.67 1.04 6.93
CA LEU A 143 28.77 2.11 7.44
C LEU A 143 29.37 2.88 8.65
N LYS A 144 30.59 3.40 8.49
CA LYS A 144 31.03 4.63 9.15
C LYS A 144 31.19 5.69 8.06
N ASP A 145 30.12 6.43 7.80
CA ASP A 145 30.14 7.86 7.47
C ASP A 145 28.78 8.25 6.93
N SER A 146 28.03 9.02 7.72
CA SER A 146 27.19 10.18 7.35
C SER A 146 25.99 10.34 8.28
N GLN A 147 26.21 10.95 9.44
CA GLN A 147 25.16 11.67 10.19
C GLN A 147 25.16 13.14 9.76
N PRO A 148 24.01 13.73 9.37
CA PRO A 148 23.81 15.17 9.41
C PRO A 148 23.34 15.62 10.81
N PRO A 149 23.57 16.90 11.18
CA PRO A 149 23.47 17.36 12.57
C PRO A 149 22.04 17.65 13.03
N ALA A 150 21.79 17.34 14.30
CA ALA A 150 20.60 17.71 15.04
C ALA A 150 20.46 19.24 15.15
N THR A 151 19.25 19.76 14.89
CA THR A 151 18.87 21.13 15.26
C THR A 151 17.75 21.11 16.28
N ASP A 152 18.03 21.87 17.32
CA ASP A 152 17.29 22.07 18.56
C ASP A 152 16.18 23.11 18.32
N ILE A 153 14.91 22.74 18.50
CA ILE A 153 13.81 23.71 18.66
C ILE A 153 12.88 23.19 19.76
N GLY A 154 13.03 23.79 20.94
CA GLY A 154 12.12 23.62 22.05
C GLY A 154 10.83 24.44 21.94
N SER A 155 9.83 23.93 22.65
CA SER A 155 8.70 24.60 23.29
C SER A 155 7.32 24.61 22.60
N SER A 156 6.40 23.93 23.31
CA SER A 156 5.03 24.35 23.61
C SER A 156 3.98 24.26 22.50
N ILE A 157 3.27 23.13 22.45
CA ILE A 157 1.91 23.04 21.92
C ILE A 157 1.01 22.49 23.02
N LYS A 158 0.00 23.29 23.40
CA LYS A 158 -1.07 22.93 24.32
C LYS A 158 -2.07 22.04 23.61
N ASP A 159 -2.62 21.09 24.37
CA ASP A 159 -3.76 20.25 24.03
C ASP A 159 -4.83 21.00 23.22
N SER A 160 -5.10 20.51 22.02
CA SER A 160 -6.27 20.85 21.22
C SER A 160 -6.66 19.59 20.47
N GLN A 161 -7.65 18.86 20.99
CA GLN A 161 -8.25 17.71 20.31
C GLN A 161 -8.74 18.12 18.92
N PRO A 162 -8.44 17.35 17.86
CA PRO A 162 -9.12 17.53 16.59
C PRO A 162 -10.62 17.16 16.74
N PRO A 163 -11.52 17.88 16.05
CA PRO A 163 -12.95 17.59 16.12
C PRO A 163 -13.25 16.22 15.49
N ALA A 164 -14.10 15.45 16.15
CA ALA A 164 -14.56 14.16 15.70
C ALA A 164 -15.20 14.25 14.30
N MET A 165 -14.70 13.45 13.36
CA MET A 165 -15.39 13.17 12.11
C MET A 165 -16.71 12.48 12.46
N GLN A 166 -17.82 13.09 12.07
CA GLN A 166 -19.13 12.44 12.11
C GLN A 166 -19.16 11.42 10.99
N ASP A 167 -19.39 10.16 11.36
CA ASP A 167 -19.74 9.09 10.43
C ASP A 167 -20.94 9.56 9.58
N ASP A 168 -20.73 9.69 8.27
CA ASP A 168 -21.79 10.01 7.32
C ASP A 168 -22.92 8.97 7.45
N GLU A 169 -24.16 9.46 7.57
CA GLU A 169 -25.36 8.70 7.86
C GLU A 169 -25.55 7.47 6.95
N ALA A 170 -25.96 6.35 7.56
CA ALA A 170 -26.36 5.14 6.86
C ALA A 170 -27.42 5.43 5.79
N VAL A 171 -27.01 5.35 4.52
CA VAL A 171 -27.91 5.40 3.37
C VAL A 171 -28.88 4.21 3.47
N GLN A 172 -30.18 4.50 3.44
CA GLN A 172 -31.21 3.47 3.48
C GLN A 172 -31.09 2.54 2.26
N VAL A 173 -31.00 1.24 2.53
CA VAL A 173 -30.96 0.15 1.54
C VAL A 173 -32.34 0.07 0.84
N GLY A 174 -32.49 0.83 -0.25
CA GLY A 174 -33.46 0.55 -1.30
C GLY A 174 -32.99 -0.63 -2.18
N GLU A 175 -33.86 -1.15 -3.05
CA GLU A 175 -33.60 -2.31 -3.93
C GLU A 175 -32.15 -2.37 -4.43
N THR A 176 -31.44 -3.43 -4.04
CA THR A 176 -30.00 -3.62 -4.26
C THR A 176 -29.66 -3.71 -5.74
N HIS A 177 -28.82 -2.79 -6.23
CA HIS A 177 -28.51 -2.65 -7.67
C HIS A 177 -27.78 -3.85 -8.29
N PHE A 178 -27.24 -4.77 -7.47
CA PHE A 178 -26.31 -5.83 -7.89
C PHE A 178 -26.62 -7.23 -7.34
N ASP A 179 -27.87 -7.54 -7.01
CA ASP A 179 -28.20 -8.89 -6.50
C ASP A 179 -27.86 -10.01 -7.49
N GLY A 180 -27.13 -11.02 -7.00
CA GLY A 180 -26.72 -12.19 -7.77
C GLY A 180 -25.68 -11.95 -8.86
N ALA A 181 -25.13 -10.74 -8.97
CA ALA A 181 -24.09 -10.41 -9.95
C ALA A 181 -22.70 -10.83 -9.44
N SER A 182 -21.87 -11.33 -10.34
CA SER A 182 -20.43 -11.52 -10.09
C SER A 182 -19.69 -10.19 -10.01
N LEU A 183 -18.49 -10.18 -9.40
CA LEU A 183 -17.67 -8.98 -9.27
C LEU A 183 -17.41 -8.30 -10.62
N CYS A 184 -17.11 -9.08 -11.67
CA CYS A 184 -16.87 -8.55 -13.01
C CYS A 184 -18.13 -7.92 -13.62
N GLU A 185 -19.32 -8.47 -13.37
CA GLU A 185 -20.57 -7.85 -13.83
C GLU A 185 -20.82 -6.52 -13.12
N VAL A 186 -20.52 -6.44 -11.82
CA VAL A 186 -20.59 -5.19 -11.05
C VAL A 186 -19.59 -4.17 -11.59
N ALA A 187 -18.33 -4.55 -11.77
CA ALA A 187 -17.29 -3.69 -12.33
C ALA A 187 -17.69 -3.13 -13.70
N VAL A 188 -18.25 -3.96 -14.60
CA VAL A 188 -18.73 -3.51 -15.90
C VAL A 188 -19.91 -2.55 -15.79
N ARG A 189 -20.83 -2.75 -14.85
CA ARG A 189 -21.94 -1.80 -14.60
C ARG A 189 -21.40 -0.46 -14.12
N ILE A 190 -20.44 -0.44 -13.20
CA ILE A 190 -19.79 0.78 -12.71
C ILE A 190 -19.07 1.51 -13.84
N LEU A 191 -18.32 0.79 -14.70
CA LEU A 191 -17.65 1.38 -15.86
C LEU A 191 -18.63 1.97 -16.89
N ASN A 192 -19.87 1.45 -16.97
CA ASN A 192 -20.92 2.00 -17.82
C ASN A 192 -21.76 3.10 -17.14
N GLU A 193 -21.56 3.35 -15.85
CA GLU A 193 -22.21 4.47 -15.16
C GLU A 193 -21.58 5.80 -15.59
N SER A 194 -22.43 6.71 -16.04
CA SER A 194 -22.03 8.00 -16.59
C SER A 194 -21.95 9.11 -15.54
N SER A 195 -22.76 9.00 -14.48
CA SER A 195 -22.80 9.93 -13.35
C SER A 195 -21.62 9.68 -12.42
N ALA A 196 -20.85 10.73 -12.15
CA ALA A 196 -19.75 10.68 -11.21
C ALA A 196 -20.21 10.31 -9.78
N LYS A 197 -21.40 10.79 -9.38
CA LYS A 197 -21.98 10.55 -8.05
C LYS A 197 -22.50 9.12 -7.91
N GLU A 198 -23.24 8.62 -8.89
CA GLU A 198 -23.73 7.23 -8.87
C GLU A 198 -22.57 6.24 -8.91
N LYS A 199 -21.51 6.55 -9.67
CA LYS A 199 -20.28 5.74 -9.71
C LYS A 199 -19.62 5.60 -8.35
N VAL A 200 -19.55 6.70 -7.58
CA VAL A 200 -19.06 6.69 -6.19
C VAL A 200 -19.97 5.81 -5.34
N ILE A 201 -21.29 6.03 -5.39
CA ILE A 201 -22.26 5.26 -4.60
C ILE A 201 -22.11 3.76 -4.87
N PHE A 202 -22.12 3.35 -6.13
CA PHE A 202 -21.98 1.94 -6.51
C PHE A 202 -20.62 1.35 -6.11
N THR A 203 -19.55 2.13 -6.20
CA THR A 203 -18.21 1.69 -5.77
C THR A 203 -18.18 1.42 -4.26
N ARG A 204 -18.67 2.38 -3.46
CA ARG A 204 -18.75 2.26 -2.00
C ARG A 204 -19.66 1.11 -1.56
N GLU A 205 -20.83 0.96 -2.20
CA GLU A 205 -21.76 -0.16 -1.93
C GLU A 205 -21.08 -1.51 -2.23
N THR A 206 -20.39 -1.61 -3.37
CA THR A 206 -19.70 -2.84 -3.78
C THR A 206 -18.59 -3.21 -2.81
N HIS A 207 -17.82 -2.24 -2.32
CA HIS A 207 -16.80 -2.46 -1.30
C HIS A 207 -17.40 -3.04 -0.01
N GLN A 208 -18.49 -2.45 0.49
CA GLN A 208 -19.15 -2.96 1.70
C GLN A 208 -19.69 -4.38 1.50
N ARG A 209 -20.30 -4.67 0.35
CA ARG A 209 -20.80 -6.01 0.00
C ARG A 209 -19.68 -7.04 -0.14
N TRP A 210 -18.56 -6.66 -0.74
CA TRP A 210 -17.37 -7.52 -0.82
C TRP A 210 -16.84 -7.85 0.57
N LYS A 211 -16.68 -6.83 1.43
CA LYS A 211 -16.24 -6.99 2.82
C LYS A 211 -17.23 -7.82 3.65
N GLY A 212 -18.52 -7.68 3.38
CA GLY A 212 -19.59 -8.47 4.02
C GLY A 212 -19.69 -9.92 3.53
N GLY A 213 -19.00 -10.27 2.43
CA GLY A 213 -19.06 -11.61 1.82
C GLY A 213 -20.31 -11.85 0.96
N ASP A 214 -21.03 -10.78 0.57
CA ASP A 214 -22.23 -10.88 -0.28
C ASP A 214 -21.88 -11.13 -1.76
N ILE A 215 -20.68 -10.73 -2.19
CA ILE A 215 -20.13 -10.98 -3.52
C ILE A 215 -18.98 -11.98 -3.36
N ILE A 216 -19.19 -13.20 -3.85
CA ILE A 216 -18.23 -14.31 -3.69
C ILE A 216 -17.66 -14.73 -5.04
N ASP A 217 -18.46 -14.62 -6.10
CA ASP A 217 -18.02 -14.98 -7.45
C ASP A 217 -17.32 -13.79 -8.12
N ILE A 218 -16.08 -14.01 -8.55
CA ILE A 218 -15.33 -13.02 -9.35
C ILE A 218 -15.97 -12.89 -10.74
N GLY A 219 -16.39 -14.02 -11.33
CA GLY A 219 -16.91 -14.09 -12.70
C GLY A 219 -15.90 -13.64 -13.76
N SER A 220 -16.41 -13.45 -14.98
CA SER A 220 -15.66 -12.88 -16.10
C SER A 220 -16.59 -12.07 -16.98
N CYS A 221 -16.20 -10.84 -17.30
CA CYS A 221 -16.91 -9.97 -18.22
C CYS A 221 -15.93 -9.11 -19.00
N LYS A 222 -16.30 -8.78 -20.25
CA LYS A 222 -15.52 -7.84 -21.05
C LYS A 222 -15.92 -6.39 -20.70
N PRO A 223 -15.02 -5.58 -20.14
CA PRO A 223 -15.31 -4.17 -19.87
C PRO A 223 -15.47 -3.35 -21.15
N PRO A 224 -16.16 -2.20 -21.09
CA PRO A 224 -16.22 -1.29 -22.23
C PRO A 224 -14.80 -0.82 -22.62
N PRO A 225 -14.56 -0.44 -23.88
CA PRO A 225 -13.26 0.08 -24.31
C PRO A 225 -12.89 1.40 -23.61
N MET A 226 -13.91 2.15 -23.19
CA MET A 226 -13.77 3.38 -22.42
C MET A 226 -14.97 3.50 -21.46
N PRO A 227 -14.78 3.97 -20.22
CA PRO A 227 -15.87 4.11 -19.27
C PRO A 227 -16.78 5.25 -19.71
N CYS A 228 -18.05 5.13 -19.36
CA CYS A 228 -19.03 6.16 -19.66
C CYS A 228 -18.79 7.43 -18.84
N ARG A 229 -19.24 8.55 -19.42
CA ARG A 229 -19.18 9.89 -18.84
C ARG A 229 -20.46 10.62 -19.17
N ASP A 230 -20.91 11.46 -18.25
CA ASP A 230 -22.04 12.35 -18.48
C ASP A 230 -21.78 13.24 -19.71
N LYS A 231 -22.77 13.32 -20.60
CA LYS A 231 -22.73 14.09 -21.84
C LYS A 231 -22.61 15.60 -21.62
N SER A 232 -22.93 16.07 -20.42
CA SER A 232 -22.78 17.47 -20.01
C SER A 232 -21.33 17.88 -19.75
N LEU A 233 -20.41 16.91 -19.53
CA LEU A 233 -19.00 17.21 -19.28
C LEU A 233 -18.30 17.72 -20.55
N ASN A 234 -17.62 18.86 -20.42
CA ASN A 234 -16.76 19.38 -21.47
C ASN A 234 -15.38 18.68 -21.42
N ILE A 235 -15.21 17.63 -22.23
CA ILE A 235 -13.98 16.84 -22.29
C ILE A 235 -13.00 17.45 -23.31
N LEU A 236 -11.83 17.89 -22.83
CA LEU A 236 -10.72 18.37 -23.66
C LEU A 236 -9.63 17.33 -23.80
N GLN A 237 -8.90 17.41 -24.92
CA GLN A 237 -7.68 16.62 -25.08
C GLN A 237 -6.58 17.06 -24.09
N PRO A 238 -5.71 16.12 -23.65
CA PRO A 238 -4.60 16.43 -22.75
C PRO A 238 -3.71 17.57 -23.27
N GLY A 239 -3.28 18.47 -22.37
CA GLY A 239 -2.37 19.58 -22.68
C GLY A 239 -3.03 20.92 -23.06
N LYS A 240 -4.37 20.97 -23.22
CA LYS A 240 -5.09 22.22 -23.53
C LYS A 240 -5.64 22.97 -22.30
N ILE A 241 -5.52 22.39 -21.10
CA ILE A 241 -6.02 23.00 -19.85
C ILE A 241 -4.89 23.77 -19.18
N LYS A 242 -5.11 25.08 -18.94
CA LYS A 242 -4.19 25.91 -18.14
C LYS A 242 -4.38 25.56 -16.67
N ARG A 243 -3.42 24.85 -16.07
CA ARG A 243 -3.40 24.61 -14.62
C ARG A 243 -3.21 25.93 -13.88
N GLY A 244 -4.05 26.18 -12.87
CA GLY A 244 -3.89 27.31 -11.97
C GLY A 244 -2.60 27.21 -11.15
N LYS A 245 -2.02 28.35 -10.77
CA LYS A 245 -0.80 28.41 -9.91
C LYS A 245 -1.09 28.28 -8.40
N GLY A 246 -2.35 28.05 -8.04
CA GLY A 246 -2.89 28.05 -6.69
C GLY A 246 -3.29 29.43 -6.17
N GLY A 247 -2.60 30.52 -6.52
CA GLY A 247 -2.61 31.79 -5.78
C GLY A 247 -3.92 32.62 -5.69
N THR A 248 -5.00 32.22 -6.36
CA THR A 248 -6.30 32.91 -6.33
C THR A 248 -7.42 31.88 -6.12
N LEU A 249 -8.60 32.29 -5.66
CA LEU A 249 -9.75 31.38 -5.49
C LEU A 249 -10.03 30.56 -6.76
N ALA A 250 -10.14 31.22 -7.91
CA ALA A 250 -10.32 30.57 -9.21
C ALA A 250 -9.20 29.57 -9.52
N SER A 251 -7.98 29.88 -9.10
CA SER A 251 -6.84 28.99 -9.28
C SER A 251 -6.84 27.80 -8.31
N ARG A 252 -7.39 27.92 -7.10
CA ARG A 252 -7.55 26.79 -6.17
C ARG A 252 -8.62 25.84 -6.66
N ILE A 253 -9.77 26.39 -7.07
CA ILE A 253 -10.86 25.64 -7.72
C ILE A 253 -10.32 24.84 -8.91
N ALA A 254 -9.52 25.46 -9.79
CA ALA A 254 -8.94 24.77 -10.94
C ALA A 254 -7.98 23.62 -10.58
N VAL A 255 -7.26 23.71 -9.45
CA VAL A 255 -6.38 22.64 -8.97
C VAL A 255 -7.21 21.50 -8.39
N LEU A 256 -8.15 21.79 -7.49
CA LEU A 256 -9.01 20.80 -6.86
C LEU A 256 -9.90 20.07 -7.88
N HIS A 257 -10.46 20.80 -8.86
CA HIS A 257 -11.24 20.21 -9.94
C HIS A 257 -10.40 19.27 -10.82
N SER A 258 -9.14 19.64 -11.10
CA SER A 258 -8.23 18.77 -11.83
C SER A 258 -7.88 17.50 -11.06
N LEU A 259 -7.80 17.55 -9.73
CA LEU A 259 -7.59 16.37 -8.88
C LEU A 259 -8.85 15.51 -8.86
N ALA A 260 -10.04 16.10 -8.67
CA ALA A 260 -11.31 15.35 -8.72
C ALA A 260 -11.49 14.63 -10.06
N ASN A 261 -11.05 15.23 -11.16
CA ASN A 261 -11.05 14.55 -12.46
C ASN A 261 -10.06 13.37 -12.51
N ILE A 262 -8.92 13.46 -11.83
CA ILE A 262 -7.97 12.34 -11.72
C ILE A 262 -8.62 11.20 -10.93
N GLU A 263 -9.26 11.49 -9.79
CA GLU A 263 -9.86 10.44 -8.95
C GLU A 263 -11.01 9.73 -9.66
N GLN A 264 -11.82 10.44 -10.45
CA GLN A 264 -12.84 9.79 -11.30
C GLN A 264 -12.25 8.83 -12.32
N TRP A 265 -11.06 9.14 -12.86
CA TRP A 265 -10.35 8.19 -13.72
C TRP A 265 -9.73 7.05 -12.91
N ALA A 266 -9.24 7.31 -11.70
CA ALA A 266 -8.65 6.30 -10.83
C ALA A 266 -9.68 5.24 -10.39
N ILE A 267 -10.90 5.65 -10.03
CA ILE A 267 -12.03 4.73 -9.79
C ILE A 267 -12.24 3.80 -10.99
N ASP A 268 -12.30 4.35 -12.20
CA ASP A 268 -12.48 3.53 -13.40
C ASP A 268 -11.28 2.62 -13.67
N LEU A 269 -10.06 3.06 -13.40
CA LEU A 269 -8.86 2.25 -13.63
C LEU A 269 -8.80 1.05 -12.69
N ALA A 270 -9.20 1.24 -11.43
CA ALA A 270 -9.31 0.18 -10.44
C ALA A 270 -10.40 -0.85 -10.80
N TRP A 271 -11.57 -0.40 -11.28
CA TRP A 271 -12.59 -1.32 -11.80
C TRP A 271 -12.22 -1.98 -13.13
N ASP A 272 -11.49 -1.27 -14.00
CA ASP A 272 -11.04 -1.80 -15.28
C ASP A 272 -10.05 -2.95 -15.10
N ILE A 273 -9.08 -2.82 -14.20
CA ILE A 273 -8.10 -3.90 -13.99
C ILE A 273 -8.78 -5.17 -13.43
N ILE A 274 -9.78 -5.03 -12.55
CA ILE A 274 -10.60 -6.13 -12.03
C ILE A 274 -11.33 -6.85 -13.17
N ALA A 275 -12.12 -6.11 -13.96
CA ALA A 275 -12.92 -6.73 -15.00
C ALA A 275 -12.06 -7.31 -16.14
N ARG A 276 -11.07 -6.54 -16.59
CA ARG A 276 -10.28 -6.83 -17.80
C ARG A 276 -9.36 -8.03 -17.65
N PHE A 277 -8.82 -8.25 -16.45
CA PHE A 277 -7.80 -9.28 -16.21
C PHE A 277 -8.27 -10.42 -15.30
N SER A 278 -9.57 -10.48 -14.97
CA SER A 278 -10.18 -11.53 -14.16
C SER A 278 -9.89 -12.96 -14.63
N ASP A 279 -9.81 -13.17 -15.94
CA ASP A 279 -9.55 -14.48 -16.56
C ASP A 279 -8.07 -14.76 -16.83
N VAL A 280 -7.15 -13.90 -16.40
CA VAL A 280 -5.71 -14.14 -16.60
C VAL A 280 -5.28 -15.41 -15.87
N VAL A 281 -4.63 -16.28 -16.64
CA VAL A 281 -3.91 -17.45 -16.13
C VAL A 281 -2.42 -17.10 -16.13
N LEU A 282 -1.78 -17.24 -14.97
CA LEU A 282 -0.37 -16.96 -14.76
C LEU A 282 0.51 -18.03 -15.42
N GLY A 283 1.81 -17.76 -15.52
CA GLY A 283 2.74 -18.65 -16.23
C GLY A 283 2.86 -20.05 -15.61
N ASP A 284 2.56 -20.19 -14.32
CA ASP A 284 2.50 -21.47 -13.61
C ASP A 284 1.14 -22.20 -13.72
N GLY A 285 0.17 -21.62 -14.44
CA GLY A 285 -1.17 -22.18 -14.64
C GLY A 285 -2.19 -21.81 -13.56
N SER A 286 -1.80 -21.06 -12.53
CA SER A 286 -2.72 -20.54 -11.53
C SER A 286 -3.52 -19.34 -12.04
N LYS A 287 -4.68 -19.07 -11.43
CA LYS A 287 -5.43 -17.83 -11.66
C LYS A 287 -4.94 -16.73 -10.72
N LEU A 288 -5.31 -15.48 -11.00
CA LEU A 288 -5.16 -14.41 -10.01
C LEU A 288 -5.92 -14.77 -8.72
N PRO A 289 -5.28 -14.59 -7.54
CA PRO A 289 -5.88 -14.94 -6.26
C PRO A 289 -6.93 -13.90 -5.83
N GLN A 290 -7.80 -14.24 -4.88
CA GLN A 290 -8.90 -13.36 -4.45
C GLN A 290 -8.41 -12.02 -3.90
N GLU A 291 -7.26 -12.02 -3.25
CA GLU A 291 -6.58 -10.86 -2.68
C GLU A 291 -6.26 -9.80 -3.74
N PHE A 292 -6.03 -10.19 -5.00
CA PHE A 292 -5.83 -9.23 -6.10
C PHE A 292 -7.06 -8.35 -6.26
N PHE A 293 -8.23 -8.98 -6.25
CA PHE A 293 -9.49 -8.29 -6.40
C PHE A 293 -9.81 -7.45 -5.16
N THR A 294 -9.57 -8.00 -3.96
CA THR A 294 -9.74 -7.24 -2.70
C THR A 294 -8.92 -5.96 -2.69
N ASP A 295 -7.63 -6.02 -3.05
CA ASP A 295 -6.76 -4.85 -3.04
C ASP A 295 -7.24 -3.78 -4.04
N PHE A 296 -7.65 -4.16 -5.25
CA PHE A 296 -8.13 -3.17 -6.24
C PHE A 296 -9.55 -2.68 -5.95
N ILE A 297 -10.38 -3.43 -5.24
CA ILE A 297 -11.66 -2.92 -4.70
C ILE A 297 -11.38 -1.88 -3.62
N GLN A 298 -10.38 -2.09 -2.76
CA GLN A 298 -9.95 -1.11 -1.76
C GLN A 298 -9.44 0.18 -2.44
N VAL A 299 -8.56 0.06 -3.44
CA VAL A 299 -8.12 1.22 -4.24
C VAL A 299 -9.34 1.95 -4.84
N ALA A 300 -10.28 1.24 -5.46
CA ALA A 300 -11.49 1.88 -6.01
C ALA A 300 -12.31 2.63 -4.94
N ASP A 301 -12.46 2.05 -3.76
CA ASP A 301 -13.19 2.61 -2.61
C ASP A 301 -12.51 3.88 -2.06
N ASP A 302 -11.18 3.89 -1.99
CA ASP A 302 -10.36 5.03 -1.60
C ASP A 302 -10.44 6.16 -2.64
N GLU A 303 -10.38 5.85 -3.93
CA GLU A 303 -10.54 6.87 -4.98
C GLU A 303 -11.96 7.47 -5.00
N ALA A 304 -12.98 6.66 -4.68
CA ALA A 304 -14.33 7.14 -4.48
C ALA A 304 -14.45 8.09 -3.27
N LYS A 305 -13.74 7.78 -2.17
CA LYS A 305 -13.60 8.65 -0.99
C LYS A 305 -12.87 9.96 -1.36
N HIS A 306 -11.74 9.89 -2.07
CA HIS A 306 -10.96 11.04 -2.52
C HIS A 306 -11.80 11.99 -3.37
N PHE A 307 -12.53 11.45 -4.35
CA PHE A 307 -13.43 12.23 -5.19
C PHE A 307 -14.48 12.96 -4.34
N SER A 308 -15.10 12.26 -3.39
CA SER A 308 -16.14 12.83 -2.53
C SER A 308 -15.62 13.99 -1.66
N LEU A 309 -14.41 13.84 -1.10
CA LEU A 309 -13.74 14.89 -0.34
C LEU A 309 -13.46 16.13 -1.22
N LEU A 310 -12.95 15.91 -2.44
CA LEU A 310 -12.65 16.98 -3.38
C LEU A 310 -13.92 17.67 -3.91
N GLU A 311 -15.00 16.92 -4.18
CA GLU A 311 -16.28 17.48 -4.61
C GLU A 311 -16.90 18.35 -3.51
N ARG A 312 -16.96 17.85 -2.28
CA ARG A 312 -17.41 18.63 -1.12
C ARG A 312 -16.58 19.90 -0.93
N ARG A 313 -15.25 19.81 -1.13
CA ARG A 313 -14.37 20.97 -1.07
C ARG A 313 -14.67 21.96 -2.20
N LEU A 314 -14.91 21.51 -3.43
CA LEU A 314 -15.30 22.37 -4.54
C LEU A 314 -16.61 23.11 -4.26
N GLU A 315 -17.62 22.41 -3.73
CA GLU A 315 -18.92 22.98 -3.35
C GLU A 315 -18.76 24.09 -2.30
N SER A 316 -17.95 23.85 -1.26
CA SER A 316 -17.67 24.87 -0.24
C SER A 316 -16.97 26.13 -0.80
N LEU A 317 -16.28 26.02 -1.94
CA LEU A 317 -15.66 27.14 -2.66
C LEU A 317 -16.58 27.78 -3.72
N GLY A 318 -17.84 27.36 -3.82
CA GLY A 318 -18.82 27.85 -4.79
C GLY A 318 -18.63 27.30 -6.21
N SER A 319 -18.07 26.10 -6.34
CA SER A 319 -17.89 25.38 -7.61
C SER A 319 -18.42 23.95 -7.50
N ASN A 320 -18.26 23.15 -8.55
CA ASN A 320 -18.69 21.74 -8.58
C ASN A 320 -17.87 20.96 -9.60
N PHE A 321 -17.88 19.63 -9.50
CA PHE A 321 -17.29 18.79 -10.55
C PHE A 321 -18.02 19.01 -11.88
N GLY A 322 -17.26 19.05 -12.98
CA GLY A 322 -17.77 19.44 -14.31
C GLY A 322 -17.91 20.95 -14.58
N ALA A 323 -17.76 21.84 -13.58
CA ALA A 323 -17.81 23.29 -13.80
C ALA A 323 -16.65 23.82 -14.67
N LEU A 324 -15.52 23.11 -14.66
CA LEU A 324 -14.38 23.33 -15.53
C LEU A 324 -14.20 22.16 -16.50
N PRO A 325 -13.51 22.35 -17.64
CA PRO A 325 -13.26 21.26 -18.57
C PRO A 325 -12.41 20.14 -17.95
N VAL A 326 -12.75 18.90 -18.30
CA VAL A 326 -12.06 17.68 -17.84
C VAL A 326 -11.14 17.13 -18.93
N HIS A 327 -10.19 16.25 -18.56
CA HIS A 327 -9.29 15.59 -19.52
C HIS A 327 -9.21 14.07 -19.28
N ASN A 328 -8.90 13.31 -20.33
CA ASN A 328 -8.79 11.84 -20.30
C ASN A 328 -7.35 11.31 -20.33
N GLY A 329 -6.37 12.11 -19.88
CA GLY A 329 -4.94 11.77 -20.02
C GLY A 329 -4.52 10.45 -19.37
N LEU A 330 -5.15 10.05 -18.25
CA LEU A 330 -4.85 8.79 -17.58
C LEU A 330 -5.35 7.58 -18.40
N TRP A 331 -6.55 7.66 -18.98
CA TRP A 331 -7.15 6.56 -19.74
C TRP A 331 -6.34 6.16 -20.98
N GLN A 332 -5.59 7.09 -21.58
CA GLN A 332 -4.71 6.74 -22.70
C GLN A 332 -3.66 5.67 -22.31
N SER A 333 -3.21 5.66 -21.06
CA SER A 333 -2.29 4.63 -20.57
C SER A 333 -3.01 3.29 -20.37
N ALA A 334 -4.30 3.32 -20.02
CA ALA A 334 -5.13 2.13 -19.94
C ALA A 334 -5.34 1.48 -21.31
N GLU A 335 -5.63 2.28 -22.34
CA GLU A 335 -5.75 1.82 -23.72
C GLU A 335 -4.45 1.17 -24.22
N GLU A 336 -3.30 1.80 -23.94
CA GLU A 336 -1.97 1.30 -24.34
C GLU A 336 -1.57 -0.01 -23.64
N THR A 337 -2.21 -0.34 -22.51
CA THR A 337 -1.88 -1.50 -21.67
C THR A 337 -3.05 -2.49 -21.54
N ASN A 338 -4.09 -2.34 -22.36
CA ASN A 338 -5.33 -3.12 -22.27
C ASN A 338 -5.13 -4.64 -22.39
N ASP A 339 -4.08 -5.07 -23.10
CA ASP A 339 -3.79 -6.48 -23.37
C ASP A 339 -2.62 -7.01 -22.52
N SER A 340 -2.14 -6.24 -21.53
CA SER A 340 -0.97 -6.60 -20.71
C SER A 340 -1.18 -6.25 -19.24
N LEU A 341 -1.45 -7.27 -18.40
CA LEU A 341 -1.60 -7.08 -16.95
C LEU A 341 -0.34 -6.46 -16.32
N LEU A 342 0.85 -6.97 -16.66
CA LEU A 342 2.11 -6.39 -16.17
C LEU A 342 2.30 -4.95 -16.67
N GLY A 343 1.95 -4.66 -17.92
CA GLY A 343 1.98 -3.30 -18.46
C GLY A 343 1.03 -2.37 -17.71
N ARG A 344 -0.18 -2.84 -17.40
CA ARG A 344 -1.19 -2.10 -16.65
C ARG A 344 -0.70 -1.78 -15.23
N LEU A 345 -0.20 -2.78 -14.52
CA LEU A 345 0.35 -2.61 -13.17
C LEU A 345 1.53 -1.63 -13.18
N ALA A 346 2.49 -1.80 -14.10
CA ALA A 346 3.66 -0.93 -14.18
C ALA A 346 3.31 0.54 -14.49
N VAL A 347 2.46 0.78 -15.49
CA VAL A 347 2.21 2.15 -15.96
C VAL A 347 1.15 2.86 -15.13
N VAL A 348 0.06 2.17 -14.79
CA VAL A 348 -1.04 2.78 -14.04
C VAL A 348 -0.76 2.71 -12.55
N HIS A 349 -0.71 1.50 -11.99
CA HIS A 349 -0.71 1.32 -10.53
C HIS A 349 0.65 1.53 -9.85
N MET A 350 1.73 1.70 -10.62
CA MET A 350 3.04 2.06 -10.07
C MET A 350 3.49 3.45 -10.53
N VAL A 351 3.51 3.74 -11.84
CA VAL A 351 3.99 5.04 -12.33
C VAL A 351 3.01 6.19 -12.08
N HIS A 352 1.71 6.03 -12.36
CA HIS A 352 0.74 7.12 -12.16
C HIS A 352 0.41 7.34 -10.68
N GLU A 353 0.23 6.28 -9.88
CA GLU A 353 0.01 6.42 -8.42
C GLU A 353 1.23 7.07 -7.75
N ALA A 354 2.45 6.62 -8.07
CA ALA A 354 3.65 7.22 -7.47
C ALA A 354 3.87 8.68 -7.91
N ARG A 355 3.26 9.10 -9.03
CA ARG A 355 3.25 10.50 -9.43
C ARG A 355 2.30 11.34 -8.56
N GLY A 356 1.23 10.74 -8.03
CA GLY A 356 0.41 11.33 -6.96
C GLY A 356 1.30 11.75 -5.79
N LEU A 357 2.13 10.82 -5.28
CA LEU A 357 3.06 11.08 -4.17
C LEU A 357 4.03 12.24 -4.41
N ASP A 358 4.48 12.44 -5.66
CA ASP A 358 5.41 13.51 -6.03
C ASP A 358 4.75 14.91 -6.08
N VAL A 359 3.46 14.96 -6.42
CA VAL A 359 2.73 16.20 -6.71
C VAL A 359 1.99 16.74 -5.50
N HIS A 360 1.48 15.87 -4.64
CA HIS A 360 0.69 16.23 -3.46
C HIS A 360 1.42 17.18 -2.49
N PRO A 361 2.67 16.91 -2.05
CA PRO A 361 3.36 17.76 -1.07
C PRO A 361 3.52 19.22 -1.54
N LYS A 362 3.85 19.41 -2.81
CA LYS A 362 3.95 20.75 -3.41
C LYS A 362 2.60 21.45 -3.51
N THR A 363 1.53 20.70 -3.68
CA THR A 363 0.17 21.24 -3.76
C THR A 363 -0.32 21.67 -2.39
N GLN A 364 -0.13 20.83 -1.37
CA GLN A 364 -0.38 21.16 0.04
C GLN A 364 0.36 22.44 0.45
N GLU A 365 1.65 22.55 0.14
CA GLU A 365 2.44 23.75 0.48
C GLU A 365 1.90 25.02 -0.20
N ARG A 366 1.39 24.93 -1.43
CA ARG A 366 0.74 26.07 -2.09
C ARG A 366 -0.57 26.49 -1.43
N PHE A 367 -1.36 25.55 -0.90
CA PHE A 367 -2.59 25.85 -0.18
C PHE A 367 -2.30 26.40 1.22
N ARG A 368 -1.30 25.85 1.92
CA ARG A 368 -0.82 26.37 3.22
C ARG A 368 -0.39 27.84 3.13
N ARG A 369 0.37 28.21 2.09
CA ARG A 369 0.79 29.61 1.84
C ARG A 369 -0.37 30.58 1.61
N GLN A 370 -1.57 30.07 1.35
CA GLN A 370 -2.78 30.86 1.13
C GLN A 370 -3.78 30.71 2.27
N SER A 371 -3.36 30.12 3.39
CA SER A 371 -4.20 29.87 4.57
C SER A 371 -5.46 29.03 4.26
N ASP A 372 -5.36 28.12 3.29
CA ASP A 372 -6.43 27.19 2.93
C ASP A 372 -6.20 25.84 3.65
N ALA A 373 -6.48 25.83 4.95
CA ALA A 373 -6.24 24.65 5.80
C ALA A 373 -7.13 23.46 5.42
N GLU A 374 -8.39 23.70 5.08
CA GLU A 374 -9.34 22.65 4.68
C GLU A 374 -8.88 21.91 3.41
N SER A 375 -8.36 22.62 2.41
CA SER A 375 -7.80 21.96 1.22
C SER A 375 -6.51 21.19 1.53
N VAL A 376 -5.74 21.59 2.55
CA VAL A 376 -4.54 20.86 2.97
C VAL A 376 -4.92 19.55 3.64
N GLU A 377 -5.95 19.56 4.50
CA GLU A 377 -6.48 18.39 5.19
C GLU A 377 -7.00 17.35 4.20
N VAL A 378 -7.80 17.76 3.21
CA VAL A 378 -8.27 16.86 2.14
C VAL A 378 -7.10 16.17 1.43
N LEU A 379 -6.05 16.92 1.08
CA LEU A 379 -4.88 16.36 0.41
C LEU A 379 -4.00 15.51 1.32
N ASP A 380 -4.06 15.71 2.64
CA ASP A 380 -3.34 14.87 3.61
C ASP A 380 -3.94 13.47 3.71
N THR A 381 -5.28 13.38 3.71
CA THR A 381 -5.99 12.11 3.61
C THR A 381 -5.61 11.39 2.32
N ILE A 382 -5.77 12.04 1.16
CA ILE A 382 -5.46 11.45 -0.16
C ILE A 382 -4.00 10.98 -0.21
N TYR A 383 -3.07 11.79 0.27
CA TYR A 383 -1.64 11.44 0.25
C TYR A 383 -1.32 10.16 1.05
N LYS A 384 -2.00 9.93 2.18
CA LYS A 384 -1.78 8.72 3.00
C LYS A 384 -2.25 7.47 2.26
N ASP A 385 -3.41 7.55 1.63
CA ASP A 385 -4.02 6.43 0.89
C ASP A 385 -3.20 6.08 -0.37
N GLU A 386 -2.68 7.10 -1.08
CA GLU A 386 -1.83 6.97 -2.28
C GLU A 386 -0.55 6.13 -2.04
N ILE A 387 -0.02 6.12 -0.82
CA ILE A 387 1.12 5.25 -0.47
C ILE A 387 0.72 3.78 -0.61
N THR A 388 -0.50 3.45 -0.15
CA THR A 388 -1.02 2.08 -0.19
C THR A 388 -1.37 1.66 -1.63
N HIS A 389 -1.79 2.60 -2.48
CA HIS A 389 -2.08 2.34 -3.90
C HIS A 389 -0.81 1.94 -4.66
N VAL A 390 0.30 2.66 -4.43
CA VAL A 390 1.61 2.31 -4.99
C VAL A 390 2.09 0.94 -4.49
N ALA A 391 1.90 0.66 -3.20
CA ALA A 391 2.26 -0.62 -2.60
C ALA A 391 1.46 -1.79 -3.22
N ALA A 392 0.15 -1.60 -3.46
CA ALA A 392 -0.69 -2.59 -4.14
C ALA A 392 -0.20 -2.86 -5.58
N GLY A 393 0.13 -1.80 -6.33
CA GLY A 393 0.72 -1.94 -7.67
C GLY A 393 2.02 -2.74 -7.66
N LEU A 394 2.92 -2.44 -6.72
CA LEU A 394 4.21 -3.12 -6.56
C LEU A 394 4.04 -4.60 -6.14
N LYS A 395 3.15 -4.87 -5.17
CA LYS A 395 2.81 -6.22 -4.70
C LYS A 395 2.37 -7.10 -5.87
N TRP A 396 1.38 -6.65 -6.65
CA TRP A 396 0.82 -7.46 -7.73
C TRP A 396 1.74 -7.56 -8.94
N PHE A 397 2.52 -6.52 -9.24
CA PHE A 397 3.54 -6.61 -10.28
C PHE A 397 4.59 -7.68 -9.94
N THR A 398 5.06 -7.67 -8.69
CA THR A 398 6.03 -8.64 -8.18
C THR A 398 5.44 -10.05 -8.14
N TYR A 399 4.18 -10.18 -7.69
CA TYR A 399 3.47 -11.45 -7.66
C TYR A 399 3.38 -12.08 -9.05
N VAL A 400 2.92 -11.32 -10.06
CA VAL A 400 2.78 -11.81 -11.44
C VAL A 400 4.14 -12.18 -12.05
N CYS A 401 5.19 -11.41 -11.78
CA CYS A 401 6.55 -11.74 -12.23
C CYS A 401 7.07 -13.04 -11.61
N ARG A 402 6.83 -13.27 -10.31
CA ARG A 402 7.25 -14.49 -9.59
C ARG A 402 6.52 -15.74 -10.06
N HIS A 403 5.22 -15.63 -10.38
CA HIS A 403 4.38 -16.73 -10.85
C HIS A 403 4.42 -16.92 -12.38
N ASN A 404 5.31 -16.20 -13.08
CA ASN A 404 5.60 -16.49 -14.47
C ASN A 404 6.46 -17.76 -14.58
N SER A 405 6.39 -18.44 -15.74
CA SER A 405 7.20 -19.62 -16.01
C SER A 405 8.00 -19.43 -17.31
N PRO A 406 9.34 -19.22 -17.23
CA PRO A 406 10.15 -19.08 -16.01
C PRO A 406 9.88 -17.75 -15.26
N PRO A 407 10.22 -17.63 -13.97
CA PRO A 407 10.08 -16.38 -13.23
C PRO A 407 10.80 -15.21 -13.89
N ILE A 408 10.21 -14.02 -13.82
CA ILE A 408 10.74 -12.81 -14.45
C ILE A 408 11.40 -11.92 -13.38
N ASP A 409 12.57 -11.37 -13.69
CA ASP A 409 13.18 -10.32 -12.88
C ASP A 409 12.37 -9.02 -12.98
N CYS A 410 11.90 -8.54 -11.84
CA CYS A 410 10.89 -7.49 -11.75
C CYS A 410 11.44 -6.14 -12.21
N ILE A 411 12.65 -5.74 -11.82
CA ILE A 411 13.17 -4.38 -12.08
C ILE A 411 13.44 -4.19 -13.59
N PRO A 412 14.19 -5.07 -14.28
CA PRO A 412 14.40 -4.93 -15.72
C PRO A 412 13.08 -4.98 -16.49
N LYS A 413 12.14 -5.86 -16.07
CA LYS A 413 10.84 -5.97 -16.73
C LYS A 413 10.00 -4.71 -16.55
N PHE A 414 9.99 -4.13 -15.37
CA PHE A 414 9.34 -2.85 -15.11
C PHE A 414 9.91 -1.75 -15.99
N HIS A 415 11.25 -1.63 -16.08
CA HIS A 415 11.86 -0.63 -16.95
C HIS A 415 11.52 -0.82 -18.43
N GLU A 416 11.50 -2.07 -18.90
CA GLU A 416 11.08 -2.42 -20.26
C GLU A 416 9.64 -1.96 -20.53
N LEU A 417 8.70 -2.33 -19.65
CA LEU A 417 7.28 -2.01 -19.81
C LEU A 417 7.00 -0.52 -19.72
N VAL A 418 7.65 0.19 -18.80
CA VAL A 418 7.50 1.65 -18.70
C VAL A 418 8.04 2.33 -19.97
N ARG A 419 9.20 1.91 -20.51
CA ARG A 419 9.70 2.47 -21.77
C ARG A 419 8.80 2.16 -22.96
N ALA A 420 8.17 0.98 -22.98
CA ALA A 420 7.29 0.56 -24.06
C ALA A 420 5.95 1.31 -24.05
N HIS A 421 5.33 1.47 -22.87
CA HIS A 421 3.94 1.89 -22.77
C HIS A 421 3.74 3.31 -22.17
N PHE A 422 4.71 3.84 -21.41
CA PHE A 422 4.58 5.19 -20.84
C PHE A 422 5.08 6.26 -21.82
N ARG A 423 4.18 7.15 -22.23
CA ARG A 423 4.50 8.25 -23.14
C ARG A 423 5.24 9.37 -22.42
N GLY A 424 6.57 9.34 -22.52
CA GLY A 424 7.45 10.38 -21.99
C GLY A 424 8.52 9.80 -21.09
N HIS A 425 8.96 10.59 -20.11
CA HIS A 425 9.98 10.19 -19.15
C HIS A 425 9.49 10.53 -17.74
N LEU A 426 9.97 9.80 -16.74
CA LEU A 426 9.71 10.15 -15.36
C LEU A 426 10.43 11.47 -15.04
N LYS A 427 9.73 12.38 -14.37
CA LYS A 427 10.21 13.75 -14.14
C LYS A 427 10.38 14.02 -12.65
N PRO A 428 11.59 14.37 -12.20
CA PRO A 428 11.81 14.79 -10.82
C PRO A 428 11.14 16.16 -10.52
N PRO A 429 11.05 16.55 -9.23
CA PRO A 429 11.53 15.80 -8.06
C PRO A 429 10.58 14.67 -7.68
N PHE A 430 11.17 13.58 -7.18
CA PHE A 430 10.46 12.45 -6.63
C PHE A 430 10.29 12.62 -5.12
N ASN A 431 9.15 12.17 -4.60
CA ASN A 431 8.96 12.00 -3.17
C ASN A 431 9.60 10.67 -2.74
N GLU A 432 10.91 10.72 -2.45
CA GLU A 432 11.68 9.52 -2.09
C GLU A 432 11.11 8.83 -0.85
N VAL A 433 10.76 9.60 0.19
CA VAL A 433 10.20 9.07 1.44
C VAL A 433 8.86 8.36 1.19
N GLY A 434 7.93 9.01 0.48
CA GLY A 434 6.62 8.41 0.17
C GLY A 434 6.74 7.15 -0.68
N ARG A 435 7.62 7.16 -1.71
CA ARG A 435 7.86 6.00 -2.57
C ARG A 435 8.51 4.85 -1.80
N GLU A 436 9.50 5.13 -0.96
CA GLU A 436 10.17 4.14 -0.12
C GLU A 436 9.22 3.55 0.94
N THR A 437 8.34 4.38 1.51
CA THR A 437 7.27 3.92 2.42
C THR A 437 6.30 2.95 1.73
N ALA A 438 6.06 3.12 0.42
CA ALA A 438 5.28 2.20 -0.40
C ALA A 438 6.08 0.96 -0.88
N GLY A 439 7.36 0.82 -0.48
CA GLY A 439 8.27 -0.25 -0.93
C GLY A 439 8.94 0.01 -2.28
N MET A 440 8.70 1.16 -2.93
CA MET A 440 9.26 1.49 -4.23
C MET A 440 10.62 2.20 -4.10
N SER A 441 11.69 1.41 -4.03
CA SER A 441 13.08 1.89 -3.98
C SER A 441 13.51 2.66 -5.25
N LYS A 442 14.63 3.39 -5.15
CA LYS A 442 15.17 4.26 -6.21
C LYS A 442 15.49 3.55 -7.53
N GLU A 443 15.87 2.29 -7.46
CA GLU A 443 16.18 1.41 -8.61
C GLU A 443 15.00 1.24 -9.56
N TRP A 444 13.75 1.33 -9.07
CA TRP A 444 12.57 1.24 -9.92
C TRP A 444 12.47 2.42 -10.88
N TYR A 445 12.71 3.65 -10.41
CA TYR A 445 12.33 4.86 -11.16
C TYR A 445 13.48 5.76 -11.60
N LEU A 446 14.63 5.78 -10.90
CA LEU A 446 15.75 6.64 -11.31
C LEU A 446 16.32 6.29 -12.70
N PRO A 447 16.44 5.01 -13.10
CA PRO A 447 16.91 4.64 -14.45
C PRO A 447 15.95 5.00 -15.60
N LEU A 448 14.76 5.52 -15.27
CA LEU A 448 13.72 5.93 -16.22
C LEU A 448 13.61 7.47 -16.35
N VAL A 449 14.47 8.20 -15.65
CA VAL A 449 14.64 9.65 -15.83
C VAL A 449 15.37 9.92 -17.13
N LYS A 450 15.02 11.02 -17.81
CA LYS A 450 15.78 11.47 -18.97
C LYS A 450 17.21 11.83 -18.56
N SER A 451 18.19 11.16 -19.15
CA SER A 451 19.60 11.57 -19.11
C SER A 451 19.80 12.95 -19.73
#